data_AF-A0A6G3WME9-F1
#
_entry.id   AF-A0A6G3WME9-F1
#
_cell.length_a   1.000
_cell.length_b   1.000
_cell.length_c   1.000
_cell.angle_alpha   90.00
_cell.angle_beta   90.00
_cell.angle_gamma   90.00
#
_symmetry.space_group_name_H-M   'P 1'
#
loop_
_entity.id
_entity.type
_entity.pdbx_description
1 polymer ?
#
loop_
_entity_poly.entity_id
_entity_poly.type
_entity_poly.pdbx_seq_one_letter_code
_entity_poly.pdbx_strand_id
1 'polypeptide(L)' 'AEIDKLESKSQETGHTIVPLALYFKGGRVKVEIALAKGKKEYDKRQTLREKQDTRETNRAIAAARRRQRSA' A
#
# COMPACT_ATOMS: atom_id res chain seq x y z
N ALA A 1 -7.43 4.11 -28.87
CA ALA A 1 -7.96 3.00 -28.06
C ALA A 1 -7.65 3.23 -26.57
N GLU A 2 -8.28 2.50 -25.65
CA GLU A 2 -7.99 2.63 -24.21
C GLU A 2 -6.57 2.13 -23.85
N ILE A 3 -6.05 1.20 -24.65
CA ILE A 3 -4.67 0.69 -24.60
C ILE A 3 -3.66 1.82 -24.83
N ASP A 4 -3.80 2.60 -25.91
CA ASP A 4 -2.89 3.70 -26.24
C ASP A 4 -2.84 4.79 -25.15
N LYS A 5 -3.98 5.03 -24.47
CA LYS A 5 -4.05 5.96 -23.34
C LYS A 5 -3.28 5.45 -22.12
N LEU A 6 -3.37 4.15 -21.84
CA LEU A 6 -2.64 3.52 -20.74
C LEU A 6 -1.14 3.42 -21.04
N GLU A 7 -0.78 3.13 -22.28
CA GLU A 7 0.61 3.10 -22.76
C GLU A 7 1.26 4.47 -22.63
N SER A 8 0.59 5.53 -23.13
CA SER A 8 1.06 6.91 -23.03
C SER A 8 1.26 7.34 -21.57
N LYS A 9 0.32 7.00 -20.68
CA LYS A 9 0.43 7.29 -19.24
C LYS A 9 1.46 6.44 -18.50
N SER A 10 1.76 5.24 -18.98
CA SER A 10 2.83 4.41 -18.41
C SER A 10 4.22 4.86 -18.84
N GLN A 11 4.34 5.57 -19.98
CA GLN A 11 5.58 6.19 -20.43
C GLN A 11 5.89 7.51 -19.70
N GLU A 12 4.88 8.15 -19.08
CA GLU A 12 5.11 9.30 -18.19
C GLU A 12 5.96 8.89 -16.98
N THR A 13 7.03 9.64 -16.74
CA THR A 13 8.00 9.36 -15.68
C THR A 13 7.35 9.30 -14.30
N GLY A 14 7.45 8.12 -13.66
CA GLY A 14 6.99 7.88 -12.29
C GLY A 14 5.61 7.24 -12.17
N HIS A 15 4.92 6.94 -13.27
CA HIS A 15 3.72 6.10 -13.27
C HIS A 15 4.08 4.64 -13.53
N THR A 16 3.38 3.72 -12.86
CA THR A 16 3.60 2.28 -12.97
C THR A 16 2.24 1.58 -12.94
N ILE A 17 2.05 0.63 -13.85
CA ILE A 17 0.85 -0.20 -13.88
C ILE A 17 0.97 -1.26 -12.79
N VAL A 18 0.01 -1.28 -11.87
CA VAL A 18 -0.06 -2.24 -10.76
C VAL A 18 -1.37 -3.00 -10.78
N PRO A 19 -1.35 -4.32 -10.57
CA PRO A 19 -2.57 -5.11 -10.40
C PRO A 19 -3.18 -4.82 -9.02
N LEU A 20 -4.49 -4.53 -9.00
CA LEU A 20 -5.25 -4.33 -7.76
C LEU A 20 -5.89 -5.64 -7.30
N ALA A 21 -6.55 -6.35 -8.22
CA ALA A 21 -7.31 -7.55 -7.89
C ALA A 21 -7.35 -8.54 -9.06
N LEU A 22 -7.37 -9.81 -8.72
CA LEU A 22 -7.63 -10.92 -9.63
C LEU A 22 -8.99 -11.52 -9.25
N TYR A 23 -9.93 -11.56 -10.18
CA TYR A 23 -11.25 -12.14 -9.94
C TYR A 23 -11.66 -13.10 -11.05
N PHE A 24 -12.33 -14.19 -10.66
CA PHE A 24 -12.85 -15.17 -11.61
C PHE A 24 -14.19 -14.70 -12.15
N LYS A 25 -14.32 -14.64 -13.47
CA LYS A 25 -15.60 -14.36 -14.15
C LYS A 25 -15.75 -15.27 -15.35
N GLY A 26 -16.74 -16.17 -15.30
CA GLY A 26 -17.06 -17.09 -16.39
C GLY A 26 -15.92 -18.05 -16.74
N GLY A 27 -15.29 -18.67 -15.72
CA GLY A 27 -14.21 -19.64 -15.92
C GLY A 27 -12.85 -19.03 -16.32
N ARG A 28 -12.74 -17.71 -16.40
CA ARG A 28 -11.49 -16.99 -16.69
C ARG A 28 -11.12 -16.05 -15.54
N VAL A 29 -9.82 -15.90 -15.30
CA VAL A 29 -9.30 -14.89 -14.37
C VAL A 29 -9.24 -13.55 -15.09
N LYS A 30 -9.81 -12.53 -14.46
CA LYS A 30 -9.71 -11.13 -14.89
C LYS A 30 -8.82 -10.38 -13.92
N VAL A 31 -7.99 -9.50 -14.47
CA VAL A 31 -7.08 -8.65 -13.71
C VAL A 31 -7.61 -7.22 -13.77
N GLU A 32 -7.80 -6.62 -12.61
CA GLU A 32 -8.03 -5.19 -12.48
C GLU A 32 -6.67 -4.50 -12.33
N ILE A 33 -6.39 -3.55 -13.22
CA ILE A 33 -5.13 -2.81 -13.27
C ILE A 33 -5.37 -1.33 -12.99
N ALA A 34 -4.43 -0.71 -12.28
CA ALA A 34 -4.44 0.73 -12.03
C ALA A 34 -3.07 1.35 -12.34
N LEU A 35 -3.08 2.64 -12.67
CA LEU A 35 -1.87 3.45 -12.77
C LEU A 35 -1.58 4.05 -11.39
N ALA A 36 -0.46 3.64 -10.80
CA ALA A 36 0.02 4.21 -9.54
C ALA A 36 1.26 5.07 -9.78
N LYS A 37 1.41 6.13 -8.99
CA LYS A 37 2.63 6.94 -8.96
C LYS A 37 3.52 6.48 -7.80
N GLY A 38 4.80 6.22 -8.08
CA GLY A 38 5.75 5.89 -7.02
C GLY A 38 5.84 6.99 -5.97
N LYS A 39 5.71 6.65 -4.68
CA LYS A 39 5.92 7.61 -3.58
C LYS A 39 7.35 8.14 -3.61
N LYS A 40 7.52 9.46 -3.49
CA LYS A 40 8.84 10.10 -3.38
C LYS A 40 9.56 9.60 -2.13
N GLU A 41 10.89 9.51 -2.16
CA GLU A 41 11.68 9.02 -1.01
C GLU A 41 11.44 9.82 0.28
N TYR A 42 11.14 11.11 0.15
CA TYR A 42 10.77 11.98 1.27
C TYR A 42 9.53 11.45 2.02
N ASP A 43 8.46 11.10 1.30
CA ASP A 43 7.23 10.56 1.89
C ASP A 43 7.44 9.19 2.53
N LYS A 44 8.40 8.40 2.02
CA LYS A 44 8.75 7.10 2.61
C LYS A 44 9.33 7.27 4.02
N ARG A 45 10.15 8.30 4.26
CA ARG A 45 10.75 8.56 5.59
C ARG A 45 9.69 8.94 6.62
N GLN A 46 8.75 9.82 6.26
CA GLN A 46 7.65 10.19 7.16
C GLN A 46 6.74 8.99 7.46
N THR A 47 6.34 8.24 6.42
CA THR A 47 5.48 7.05 6.58
C THR A 47 6.16 5.98 7.46
N LEU A 48 7.48 5.80 7.34
CA LEU A 48 8.24 4.85 8.15
C LEU A 48 8.31 5.26 9.61
N ARG A 49 8.51 6.56 9.89
CA ARG A 49 8.50 7.11 11.25
C ARG A 49 7.15 6.89 11.93
N GLU A 50 6.06 7.33 11.29
CA GLU A 50 4.69 7.18 11.82
C GLU A 50 4.34 5.71 12.11
N LYS A 51 4.75 4.78 11.23
CA LYS A 51 4.53 3.35 11.41
C LYS A 51 5.33 2.77 12.57
N GLN A 52 6.56 3.26 12.78
CA GLN A 52 7.42 2.83 13.88
C GLN A 52 6.92 3.37 15.21
N ASP A 53 6.55 4.65 15.26
CA ASP A 53 5.99 5.30 16.45
C ASP A 53 4.71 4.58 16.90
N THR A 54 3.78 4.32 15.96
CA THR A 54 2.53 3.58 16.23
C THR A 54 2.81 2.18 16.79
N ARG A 55 3.84 1.49 16.28
CA ARG A 55 4.21 0.15 16.74
C ARG A 55 4.79 0.19 18.16
N GLU A 56 5.57 1.20 18.49
CA GLU A 56 6.11 1.39 19.84
C GLU A 56 5.01 1.76 20.84
N THR A 57 4.08 2.65 20.47
CA THR A 57 2.94 3.01 21.34
C THR A 57 2.08 1.78 21.65
N ASN A 58 1.78 0.97 20.63
CA ASN A 58 1.00 -0.26 20.79
C ASN A 58 1.70 -1.27 21.71
N ARG A 59 3.03 -1.41 21.62
CA ARG A 59 3.80 -2.26 22.53
C ARG A 59 3.77 -1.75 23.96
N ALA A 60 3.94 -0.45 24.16
CA ALA A 60 3.90 0.17 25.49
C ALA A 60 2.53 -0.02 26.17
N ILE A 61 1.45 0.23 25.42
CA ILE A 61 0.06 0.03 25.88
C ILE A 61 -0.19 -1.44 26.23
N ALA A 62 0.27 -2.38 25.39
CA ALA A 62 0.12 -3.80 25.64
C ALA A 62 0.89 -4.26 26.90
N ALA A 63 2.11 -3.76 27.10
CA ALA A 63 2.91 -4.06 28.29
C ALA A 63 2.28 -3.49 29.57
N ALA A 64 1.76 -2.27 29.52
CA ALA A 64 1.05 -1.64 30.64
C ALA A 64 -0.23 -2.42 31.01
N ARG A 65 -1.04 -2.81 30.01
CA ARG A 65 -2.23 -3.66 30.21
C ARG A 65 -1.90 -5.01 30.83
N ARG A 66 -0.74 -5.60 30.50
CA ARG A 66 -0.30 -6.88 31.07
C ARG A 66 0.04 -6.75 32.55
N ARG A 67 0.65 -5.63 32.96
CA ARG A 67 1.02 -5.34 34.36
C ARG A 67 -0.19 -5.09 35.25
N GLN A 68 -1.23 -4.43 34.73
CA GLN A 68 -2.49 -4.19 35.45
C GLN A 68 -3.33 -5.46 35.68
N ARG A 69 -3.12 -6.51 34.88
CA ARG A 69 -3.84 -7.80 35.02
C ARG A 69 -3.20 -8.77 36.02
N SER A 70 -1.99 -8.46 36.50
CA SER A 70 -1.21 -9.28 37.44
C SER A 70 -1.14 -8.70 38.85
N ALA A 71 -1.91 -7.64 39.14
CA ALA A 71 -2.16 -7.08 40.46
C ALA A 71 -3.63 -7.29 40.82
#